data_AF-A0A7J3J9F8-F1
#
_entry.id   AF-A0A7J3J9F8-F1
#
_cell.length_a   1.000
_cell.length_b   1.000
_cell.length_c   1.000
_cell.angle_alpha   90.00
_cell.angle_beta   90.00
_cell.angle_gamma   90.00
#
_symmetry.space_group_name_H-M   'P 1'
#
loop_
_entity.id
_entity.type
_entity.pdbx_description
1 polymer ?
#
loop_
_entity_poly.entity_id
_entity_poly.type
_entity_poly.pdbx_seq_one_letter_code
_entity_poly.pdbx_strand_id
1 'polypeptide(L)'
;MRGTVPSSFFLLFLVAVAVFGLAVVPLILLEPNLQADQLPYRRPLISALYCAVCVLGVVAVFYPRRCRLMFKKPNVSPNPNAPASSTVQFRGHHPDCEKFNANRITIRGRAFCAACSGLLIGAIVALVGVVLFSLGFFDLGSGSLGVLVAGEVLMLLGLGQIKMKGYSKMAVNGVFVIASFSILVAADLLGQSLLLDVYVLGLIVFLLWLRILLSEWHNKRICLVCGDCG
;
A
#
# COMPACT_ATOMS: atom_id res chain seq x y z
N MET A 1 -6.42 -0.94 23.93
CA MET A 1 -7.71 -1.35 23.31
C MET A 1 -7.58 -2.72 22.66
N ARG A 2 -8.43 -3.72 23.01
CA ARG A 2 -8.53 -5.00 22.27
C ARG A 2 -9.23 -4.77 20.93
N GLY A 3 -8.50 -4.29 19.92
CA GLY A 3 -8.95 -4.44 18.54
C GLY A 3 -8.78 -5.91 18.19
N THR A 4 -9.89 -6.64 17.98
CA THR A 4 -9.88 -8.05 17.58
C THR A 4 -8.86 -8.25 16.45
N VAL A 5 -7.94 -9.19 16.64
CA VAL A 5 -6.96 -9.54 15.62
C VAL A 5 -7.77 -10.22 14.51
N PRO A 6 -7.70 -9.75 13.24
CA PRO A 6 -8.39 -10.44 12.17
C PRO A 6 -7.91 -11.90 12.16
N SER A 7 -8.85 -12.84 12.05
CA SER A 7 -8.52 -14.25 12.06
C SER A 7 -7.58 -14.56 10.89
N SER A 8 -6.64 -15.49 11.08
CA SER A 8 -5.72 -15.88 10.01
C SER A 8 -6.46 -16.35 8.76
N PHE A 9 -7.65 -16.96 8.94
CA PHE A 9 -8.53 -17.38 7.85
C PHE A 9 -9.08 -16.19 7.05
N PHE A 10 -9.51 -15.11 7.72
CA PHE A 10 -9.99 -13.90 7.05
C PHE A 10 -8.88 -13.24 6.20
N LEU A 11 -7.67 -13.14 6.74
CA LEU A 11 -6.53 -12.59 5.98
C LEU A 11 -6.16 -13.48 4.79
N LEU A 12 -6.18 -14.81 4.96
CA LEU A 12 -5.93 -15.76 3.87
C LEU A 12 -6.97 -15.60 2.76
N PHE A 13 -8.25 -15.49 3.11
CA PHE A 13 -9.32 -15.24 2.16
C PHE A 13 -9.09 -13.94 1.38
N LEU A 14 -8.76 -12.82 2.05
CA LEU A 14 -8.48 -11.56 1.37
C LEU A 14 -7.26 -11.65 0.44
N VAL A 15 -6.20 -12.38 0.83
CA VAL A 15 -5.06 -12.64 -0.04
C VAL A 15 -5.46 -13.45 -1.27
N ALA A 16 -6.31 -14.47 -1.10
CA ALA A 16 -6.84 -15.25 -2.21
C ALA A 16 -7.66 -14.38 -3.18
N VAL A 17 -8.52 -13.49 -2.65
CA VAL A 17 -9.27 -12.51 -3.45
C VAL A 17 -8.34 -11.55 -4.19
N ALA A 18 -7.25 -11.09 -3.55
CA ALA A 18 -6.25 -10.23 -4.19
C ALA A 18 -5.54 -10.92 -5.35
N VAL A 19 -5.09 -12.16 -5.15
CA VAL A 19 -4.42 -12.97 -6.19
C VAL A 19 -5.38 -13.24 -7.34
N PHE A 20 -6.62 -13.62 -7.04
CA PHE A 20 -7.65 -13.83 -8.06
C PHE A 20 -7.92 -12.55 -8.85
N GLY A 21 -8.08 -11.40 -8.16
CA GLY A 21 -8.31 -10.12 -8.82
C GLY A 21 -7.17 -9.70 -9.75
N LEU A 22 -5.91 -9.94 -9.35
CA LEU A 22 -4.76 -9.70 -10.23
C LEU A 22 -4.79 -10.63 -11.45
N ALA A 23 -5.06 -11.92 -11.26
CA ALA A 23 -5.14 -12.89 -12.36
C ALA A 23 -6.26 -12.60 -13.37
N VAL A 24 -7.32 -11.90 -12.95
CA VAL A 24 -8.42 -11.49 -13.84
C VAL A 24 -8.00 -10.39 -14.82
N VAL A 25 -7.04 -9.52 -14.47
CA VAL A 25 -6.58 -8.42 -15.35
C VAL A 25 -6.07 -8.93 -16.71
N PRO A 26 -5.10 -9.87 -16.79
CA PRO A 26 -4.63 -10.39 -18.07
C PRO A 26 -5.71 -11.22 -18.78
N LEU A 27 -6.64 -11.86 -18.06
CA LEU A 27 -7.75 -12.59 -18.69
C LEU A 27 -8.71 -11.65 -19.41
N ILE A 28 -9.04 -10.51 -18.80
CA ILE A 28 -9.87 -9.47 -19.44
C ILE A 28 -9.17 -8.93 -20.69
N LEU A 29 -7.85 -8.78 -20.66
CA LEU A 29 -7.07 -8.30 -21.81
C LEU A 29 -7.02 -9.27 -23.00
N LEU A 30 -7.35 -10.55 -22.78
CA LEU A 30 -7.44 -11.54 -23.86
C LEU A 30 -8.79 -11.47 -24.59
N GLU A 31 -9.77 -10.72 -24.07
CA GLU A 31 -11.09 -10.60 -24.68
C GLU A 31 -11.05 -9.65 -25.90
N PRO A 32 -11.47 -10.10 -27.09
CA PRO A 32 -11.35 -9.33 -28.33
C PRO A 32 -12.26 -8.09 -28.37
N ASN A 33 -13.30 -8.03 -27.54
CA ASN A 33 -14.28 -6.95 -27.51
C ASN A 33 -14.00 -5.88 -26.44
N LEU A 34 -12.79 -5.83 -25.87
CA LEU A 34 -12.49 -4.89 -24.80
C LEU A 34 -12.42 -3.42 -25.28
N GLN A 35 -12.26 -3.19 -26.58
CA GLN A 35 -12.22 -1.85 -27.19
C GLN A 35 -13.61 -1.20 -27.26
N ALA A 36 -14.18 -0.92 -26.09
CA ALA A 36 -15.36 -0.08 -25.94
C ALA A 36 -14.94 1.23 -25.26
N ASP A 37 -15.16 2.34 -25.97
CA ASP A 37 -15.02 3.73 -25.55
C ASP A 37 -13.60 4.34 -25.48
N GLN A 38 -13.16 4.90 -26.62
CA GLN A 38 -12.03 5.83 -26.68
C GLN A 38 -12.45 7.22 -26.19
N LEU A 39 -12.60 7.37 -24.87
CA LEU A 39 -12.77 8.68 -24.25
C LEU A 39 -11.44 9.44 -24.26
N PRO A 40 -11.36 10.64 -24.89
CA PRO A 40 -10.10 11.41 -24.96
C PRO A 40 -9.59 11.85 -23.57
N TYR A 41 -10.48 11.91 -22.58
CA TYR A 41 -10.16 12.27 -21.20
C TYR A 41 -9.86 11.07 -20.28
N ARG A 42 -9.80 9.84 -20.80
CA ARG A 42 -9.57 8.62 -19.99
C ARG A 42 -8.26 8.69 -19.20
N ARG A 43 -7.14 8.90 -19.90
CA ARG A 43 -5.79 9.00 -19.29
C ARG A 43 -5.69 10.09 -18.23
N PRO A 44 -6.10 11.35 -18.47
CA PRO A 44 -6.02 12.37 -17.43
C PRO A 44 -6.96 12.09 -16.25
N LEU A 45 -8.14 11.50 -16.47
CA LEU A 45 -9.06 11.12 -15.40
C LEU A 45 -8.44 10.05 -14.48
N ILE A 46 -7.97 8.94 -15.06
CA ILE A 46 -7.37 7.84 -14.31
C ILE A 46 -6.09 8.28 -13.62
N SER A 47 -5.27 9.11 -14.29
CA SER A 47 -4.08 9.72 -13.70
C SER A 47 -4.41 10.61 -12.51
N ALA A 48 -5.47 11.43 -12.60
CA ALA A 48 -5.91 12.28 -11.50
C ALA A 48 -6.40 11.45 -10.31
N LEU A 49 -7.17 10.40 -10.54
CA LEU A 49 -7.64 9.50 -9.49
C LEU A 49 -6.48 8.77 -8.79
N TYR A 50 -5.53 8.25 -9.56
CA TYR A 50 -4.35 7.59 -9.00
C TYR A 50 -3.46 8.58 -8.23
N CYS A 51 -3.26 9.81 -8.76
CA CYS A 51 -2.59 10.90 -8.04
C CYS A 51 -3.27 11.19 -6.70
N ALA A 52 -4.61 11.24 -6.65
CA ALA A 52 -5.34 11.44 -5.41
C ALA A 52 -5.05 10.33 -4.40
N VAL A 53 -5.02 9.06 -4.82
CA VAL A 53 -4.64 7.92 -3.97
C VAL A 53 -3.21 8.09 -3.43
N CYS A 54 -2.25 8.45 -4.28
CA CYS A 54 -0.87 8.71 -3.85
C CYS A 54 -0.77 9.84 -2.83
N VAL A 55 -1.41 10.98 -3.09
CA VAL A 55 -1.41 12.14 -2.19
C VAL A 55 -2.03 11.78 -0.84
N LEU A 56 -3.17 11.08 -0.83
CA LEU A 56 -3.78 10.59 0.41
C LEU A 56 -2.85 9.65 1.17
N GLY A 57 -2.13 8.77 0.47
CA GLY A 57 -1.10 7.91 1.05
C GLY A 57 0.05 8.69 1.69
N VAL A 58 0.56 9.72 1.02
CA VAL A 58 1.62 10.61 1.54
C VAL A 58 1.13 11.36 2.78
N VAL A 59 -0.09 11.91 2.74
CA VAL A 59 -0.71 12.58 3.90
C VAL A 59 -0.83 11.63 5.08
N ALA A 60 -1.23 10.36 4.84
CA ALA A 60 -1.34 9.35 5.88
C ALA A 60 0.00 9.00 6.54
N VAL A 61 1.12 9.10 5.80
CA VAL A 61 2.47 8.90 6.35
C VAL A 61 2.86 10.02 7.32
N PHE A 62 2.56 11.29 6.99
CA PHE A 62 2.93 12.44 7.84
C PHE A 62 1.93 12.69 8.98
N TYR A 63 0.65 12.37 8.79
CA TYR A 63 -0.42 12.65 9.75
C TYR A 63 -1.20 11.39 10.18
N PRO A 64 -0.51 10.33 10.66
CA PRO A 64 -1.16 9.05 10.98
C PRO A 64 -2.26 9.19 12.04
N ARG A 65 -2.14 10.16 12.96
CA ARG A 65 -3.14 10.44 14.01
C ARG A 65 -4.45 11.05 13.46
N ARG A 66 -4.40 11.87 12.40
CA ARG A 66 -5.59 12.50 11.80
C ARG A 66 -6.38 11.51 10.92
N CYS A 67 -5.70 10.63 10.19
CA CYS A 67 -6.37 9.55 9.47
C CYS A 67 -7.06 8.56 10.43
N ARG A 68 -6.45 8.26 11.59
CA ARG A 68 -7.04 7.37 12.61
C ARG A 68 -8.33 7.94 13.25
N LEU A 69 -8.48 9.27 13.29
CA LEU A 69 -9.65 9.95 13.83
C LEU A 69 -10.85 9.88 12.88
N MET A 70 -10.62 9.92 11.56
CA MET A 70 -11.70 9.76 10.56
C MET A 70 -12.32 8.35 10.56
N PHE A 71 -11.57 7.34 11.02
CA PHE A 71 -12.03 5.95 11.11
C PHE A 71 -12.39 5.48 12.53
N LYS A 72 -12.43 6.39 13.53
CA LYS A 72 -12.86 6.07 14.90
C LYS A 72 -14.14 6.80 15.26
N LYS A 73 -15.15 6.03 15.69
CA LYS A 73 -16.25 6.57 16.51
C LYS A 73 -15.66 7.20 17.78
N PRO A 74 -16.13 8.38 18.19
CA PRO A 74 -15.67 9.01 19.43
C PRO A 74 -16.33 8.27 20.59
N ASN A 75 -15.53 7.81 21.54
CA ASN A 75 -15.83 7.79 22.97
C ASN A 75 -14.76 6.95 23.68
N VAL A 76 -14.05 7.57 24.63
CA VAL A 76 -13.84 7.12 26.01
C VAL A 76 -12.94 8.17 26.69
N SER A 77 -13.47 8.71 27.80
CA SER A 77 -12.84 9.67 28.70
C SER A 77 -11.68 9.02 29.49
N PRO A 78 -10.60 9.75 29.86
CA PRO A 78 -9.48 9.18 30.62
C PRO A 78 -9.87 8.97 32.09
N ASN A 79 -9.63 7.77 32.61
CA ASN A 79 -9.78 7.43 34.03
C ASN A 79 -8.48 7.77 34.79
N PRO A 80 -8.50 8.62 35.84
CA PRO A 80 -7.29 9.18 36.46
C PRO A 80 -6.52 8.26 37.43
N ASN A 81 -6.89 6.98 37.59
CA ASN A 81 -6.37 6.12 38.67
C ASN A 81 -5.55 4.90 38.19
N ALA A 82 -4.58 5.07 37.28
CA ALA A 82 -3.66 3.99 36.89
C ALA A 82 -2.25 4.19 37.49
N PRO A 83 -1.63 3.16 38.11
CA PRO A 83 -0.36 3.30 38.81
C PRO A 83 0.83 3.41 37.85
N ALA A 84 1.87 4.14 38.30
CA ALA A 84 3.09 4.40 37.56
C ALA A 84 3.97 3.15 37.45
N SER A 85 3.96 2.47 36.29
CA SER A 85 4.93 1.44 35.94
C SER A 85 5.71 1.85 34.70
N SER A 86 7.05 1.92 34.84
CA SER A 86 8.09 2.01 33.81
C SER A 86 7.80 2.94 32.62
N THR A 87 8.50 4.07 32.57
CA THR A 87 8.51 4.98 31.42
C THR A 87 8.99 4.27 30.15
N VAL A 88 8.07 3.69 29.40
CA VAL A 88 8.29 3.20 28.04
C VAL A 88 8.54 4.42 27.17
N GLN A 89 9.78 4.61 26.73
CA GLN A 89 10.07 5.64 25.74
C GLN A 89 9.40 5.26 24.43
N PHE A 90 8.55 6.14 23.92
CA PHE A 90 8.00 6.02 22.57
C PHE A 90 8.93 6.73 21.59
N ARG A 91 9.51 6.00 20.65
CA ARG A 91 10.22 6.58 19.49
C ARG A 91 9.34 6.43 18.25
N GLY A 92 8.58 7.49 17.96
CA GLY A 92 7.55 7.49 16.92
C GLY A 92 6.20 6.98 17.46
N HIS A 93 5.49 6.15 16.68
CA HIS A 93 4.18 5.60 17.06
C HIS A 93 4.24 4.15 17.59
N HIS A 94 5.44 3.64 17.87
CA HIS A 94 5.65 2.30 18.39
C HIS A 94 6.41 2.34 19.74
N PRO A 95 6.14 1.40 20.65
CA PRO A 95 6.94 1.21 21.85
C PRO A 95 8.38 0.85 21.47
N ASP A 96 9.36 1.28 22.28
CA ASP A 96 10.76 0.95 22.09
C ASP A 96 11.05 -0.46 22.61
N CYS A 97 10.72 -1.48 21.79
CA CYS A 97 11.00 -2.90 22.03
C CYS A 97 11.99 -3.42 20.98
N GLU A 98 12.93 -4.28 21.38
CA GLU A 98 13.99 -4.84 20.53
C GLU A 98 13.42 -5.54 19.27
N LYS A 99 12.24 -6.17 19.40
CA LYS A 99 11.53 -6.81 18.28
C LYS A 99 10.99 -5.82 17.24
N PHE A 100 10.85 -4.54 17.58
CA PHE A 100 10.49 -3.47 16.64
C PHE A 100 11.71 -2.85 15.94
N ASN A 101 12.95 -3.17 16.35
CA ASN A 101 14.16 -2.63 15.71
C ASN A 101 14.24 -3.06 14.23
N ALA A 102 13.71 -4.25 13.91
CA ALA A 102 13.56 -4.74 12.54
C ALA A 102 12.70 -3.85 11.61
N ASN A 103 11.81 -3.01 12.17
CA ASN A 103 10.97 -2.08 11.43
C ASN A 103 11.58 -0.67 11.30
N ARG A 104 12.76 -0.44 11.87
CA ARG A 104 13.43 0.86 11.86
C ARG A 104 14.64 0.84 10.93
N ILE A 105 14.89 1.98 10.31
CA ILE A 105 16.14 2.31 9.62
C ILE A 105 16.70 3.58 10.23
N THR A 106 18.03 3.68 10.33
CA THR A 106 18.71 4.86 10.84
C THR A 106 19.33 5.63 9.69
N ILE A 107 18.86 6.86 9.47
CA ILE A 107 19.40 7.77 8.46
C ILE A 107 19.97 8.98 9.20
N ARG A 108 21.29 9.20 9.09
CA ARG A 108 22.01 10.30 9.74
C ARG A 108 21.72 10.42 11.26
N GLY A 109 21.70 9.28 11.95
CA GLY A 109 21.46 9.21 13.40
C GLY A 109 20.00 9.36 13.84
N ARG A 110 19.05 9.60 12.91
CA ARG A 110 17.60 9.63 13.20
C ARG A 110 16.93 8.33 12.76
N ALA A 111 16.05 7.79 13.59
CA ALA A 111 15.31 6.57 13.29
C ALA A 111 14.03 6.86 12.49
N PHE A 112 13.85 6.16 11.38
CA PHE A 112 12.67 6.24 10.51
C PHE A 112 11.99 4.87 10.39
N CYS A 113 10.68 4.87 10.11
CA CYS A 113 9.95 3.64 9.80
C CYS A 113 10.31 3.17 8.39
N ALA A 114 10.85 1.95 8.27
CA ALA A 114 11.22 1.38 6.99
C ALA A 114 10.04 1.33 6.01
N ALA A 115 8.86 0.94 6.49
CA ALA A 115 7.66 0.78 5.66
C ALA A 115 7.11 2.12 5.16
N CYS A 116 7.02 3.13 6.04
CA CYS A 116 6.53 4.47 5.68
C CYS A 116 7.50 5.19 4.75
N SER A 117 8.81 5.03 4.97
CA SER A 117 9.83 5.62 4.10
C SER A 117 9.77 5.01 2.70
N GLY A 118 9.60 3.69 2.61
CA GLY A 118 9.43 2.99 1.33
C GLY A 118 8.18 3.47 0.58
N LEU A 119 7.04 3.55 1.27
CA LEU A 119 5.80 4.10 0.70
C LEU A 119 5.97 5.51 0.17
N LEU A 120 6.61 6.39 0.95
CA LEU A 120 6.81 7.78 0.59
C LEU A 120 7.68 7.89 -0.68
N ILE A 121 8.81 7.17 -0.71
CA ILE A 121 9.70 7.14 -1.87
C ILE A 121 8.96 6.60 -3.10
N GLY A 122 8.25 5.48 -2.95
CA GLY A 122 7.48 4.89 -4.04
C GLY A 122 6.36 5.82 -4.54
N ALA A 123 5.67 6.53 -3.65
CA ALA A 123 4.64 7.49 -4.02
C ALA A 123 5.20 8.70 -4.78
N ILE A 124 6.35 9.23 -4.37
CA ILE A 124 7.02 10.32 -5.10
C ILE A 124 7.39 9.87 -6.52
N VAL A 125 8.00 8.68 -6.64
CA VAL A 125 8.36 8.10 -7.94
C VAL A 125 7.12 7.89 -8.82
N ALA A 126 6.06 7.32 -8.24
CA ALA A 126 4.81 7.08 -8.94
C ALA A 126 4.12 8.39 -9.39
N LEU A 127 4.13 9.44 -8.56
CA LEU A 127 3.60 10.77 -8.93
C LEU A 127 4.34 11.35 -10.14
N VAL A 128 5.67 11.27 -10.17
CA VAL A 128 6.46 11.67 -11.36
C VAL A 128 6.06 10.82 -12.57
N GLY A 129 5.94 9.51 -12.39
CA GLY A 129 5.48 8.60 -13.44
C GLY A 129 4.11 8.96 -14.00
N VAL A 130 3.15 9.31 -13.15
CA VAL A 130 1.78 9.68 -13.55
C VAL A 130 1.76 10.96 -14.38
N VAL A 131 2.58 11.95 -14.01
CA VAL A 131 2.72 13.18 -14.81
C VAL A 131 3.29 12.85 -16.18
N LEU A 132 4.35 12.05 -16.26
CA LEU A 132 4.93 11.61 -17.53
C LEU A 132 3.94 10.78 -18.37
N PHE A 133 3.14 9.93 -17.73
CA PHE A 133 2.09 9.14 -18.37
C PHE A 133 0.96 10.01 -18.92
N SER A 134 0.52 11.01 -18.17
CA SER A 134 -0.50 11.98 -18.62
C SER A 134 -0.04 12.79 -19.83
N LEU A 135 1.26 13.07 -19.92
CA LEU A 135 1.89 13.78 -21.04
C LEU A 135 2.17 12.88 -22.26
N GLY A 136 1.89 11.57 -22.16
CA GLY A 136 2.06 10.63 -23.27
C GLY A 136 3.50 10.16 -23.50
N PHE A 137 4.40 10.31 -22.52
CA PHE A 137 5.80 9.87 -22.67
C PHE A 137 6.02 8.35 -22.58
N PHE A 138 4.98 7.58 -22.27
CA PHE A 138 5.07 6.12 -22.21
C PHE A 138 4.53 5.50 -23.48
N ASP A 139 5.42 4.87 -24.24
CA ASP A 139 5.08 3.90 -25.28
C ASP A 139 5.80 2.59 -24.96
N LEU A 140 5.03 1.62 -24.43
CA LEU A 140 5.56 0.32 -24.04
C LEU A 140 5.52 -0.69 -25.21
N GLY A 141 4.93 -0.33 -26.36
CA GLY A 141 4.79 -1.21 -27.52
C GLY A 141 4.37 -2.64 -27.15
N SER A 142 5.13 -3.61 -27.67
CA SER A 142 4.96 -5.04 -27.39
C SER A 142 5.41 -5.49 -25.99
N GLY A 143 6.13 -4.66 -25.25
CA GLY A 143 6.62 -4.96 -23.89
C GLY A 143 5.58 -4.73 -22.79
N SER A 144 4.44 -4.12 -23.11
CA SER A 144 3.37 -3.76 -22.17
C SER A 144 2.83 -4.95 -21.36
N LEU A 145 2.64 -6.11 -21.99
CA LEU A 145 2.20 -7.33 -21.29
C LEU A 145 3.26 -7.86 -20.31
N GLY A 146 4.54 -7.76 -20.67
CA GLY A 146 5.64 -8.11 -19.78
C GLY A 146 5.70 -7.19 -18.56
N VAL A 147 5.48 -5.88 -18.76
CA VAL A 147 5.41 -4.90 -17.68
C VAL A 147 4.23 -5.16 -16.75
N LEU A 148 3.07 -5.54 -17.31
CA LEU A 148 1.88 -5.91 -16.52
C LEU A 148 2.20 -7.09 -15.59
N VAL A 149 2.66 -8.21 -16.15
CA VAL A 149 2.96 -9.43 -15.39
C VAL A 149 4.07 -9.18 -14.36
N ALA A 150 5.12 -8.45 -14.74
CA ALA A 150 6.18 -8.07 -13.80
C ALA A 150 5.63 -7.21 -12.66
N GLY A 151 4.74 -6.26 -12.97
CA GLY A 151 4.03 -5.45 -11.98
C GLY A 151 3.24 -6.31 -11.00
N GLU A 152 2.43 -7.25 -11.49
CA GLU A 152 1.62 -8.14 -10.64
C GLU A 152 2.51 -8.97 -9.69
N VAL A 153 3.58 -9.57 -10.21
CA VAL A 153 4.53 -10.35 -9.41
C VAL A 153 5.18 -9.46 -8.33
N LEU A 154 5.65 -8.27 -8.69
CA LEU A 154 6.26 -7.34 -7.74
C LEU A 154 5.26 -6.87 -6.69
N MET A 155 3.99 -6.69 -7.06
CA MET A 155 2.93 -6.30 -6.14
C MET A 155 2.61 -7.39 -5.12
N LEU A 156 2.54 -8.65 -5.57
CA LEU A 156 2.40 -9.83 -4.69
C LEU A 156 3.59 -10.00 -3.75
N LEU A 157 4.82 -9.82 -4.25
CA LEU A 157 6.04 -9.82 -3.42
C LEU A 157 5.97 -8.72 -2.34
N GLY A 158 5.39 -7.57 -2.68
CA GLY A 158 5.15 -6.46 -1.75
C GLY A 158 4.22 -6.81 -0.56
N LEU A 159 3.25 -7.71 -0.75
CA LEU A 159 2.42 -8.24 0.33
C LEU A 159 3.23 -9.12 1.31
N GLY A 160 4.28 -9.78 0.80
CA GLY A 160 5.20 -10.63 1.55
C GLY A 160 6.18 -9.90 2.48
N GLN A 161 6.08 -8.57 2.62
CA GLN A 161 7.02 -7.73 3.39
C GLN A 161 7.18 -8.11 4.87
N ILE A 162 6.30 -8.95 5.42
CA ILE A 162 6.25 -9.33 6.84
C ILE A 162 7.56 -9.99 7.30
N LYS A 163 8.25 -10.72 6.41
CA LYS A 163 9.53 -11.39 6.72
C LYS A 163 10.75 -10.47 6.59
N MET A 164 10.60 -9.30 5.97
CA MET A 164 11.70 -8.40 5.63
C MET A 164 12.01 -7.44 6.78
N LYS A 165 13.28 -7.00 6.88
CA LYS A 165 13.75 -6.09 7.92
C LYS A 165 14.52 -4.92 7.31
N GLY A 166 14.59 -3.79 8.03
CA GLY A 166 15.45 -2.65 7.70
C GLY A 166 15.26 -2.13 6.27
N TYR A 167 16.37 -1.94 5.55
CA TYR A 167 16.37 -1.41 4.18
C TYR A 167 15.64 -2.28 3.17
N SER A 168 15.70 -3.61 3.31
CA SER A 168 14.98 -4.51 2.40
C SER A 168 13.46 -4.34 2.55
N LYS A 169 12.98 -4.10 3.78
CA LYS A 169 11.57 -3.76 4.01
C LYS A 169 11.21 -2.42 3.37
N MET A 170 12.09 -1.43 3.45
CA MET A 170 11.90 -0.14 2.77
C MET A 170 11.80 -0.31 1.25
N ALA A 171 12.72 -1.07 0.65
CA ALA A 171 12.76 -1.32 -0.80
C ALA A 171 11.50 -2.02 -1.29
N VAL A 172 11.10 -3.13 -0.65
CA VAL A 172 9.87 -3.89 -1.00
C VAL A 172 8.62 -3.00 -0.92
N ASN A 173 8.56 -2.09 0.05
CA ASN A 173 7.44 -1.15 0.19
C ASN A 173 7.41 -0.06 -0.87
N GLY A 174 8.58 0.39 -1.36
CA GLY A 174 8.65 1.31 -2.50
C GLY A 174 8.31 0.62 -3.81
N VAL A 175 8.87 -0.57 -4.04
CA VAL A 175 8.58 -1.43 -5.19
C VAL A 175 7.09 -1.74 -5.29
N PHE A 176 6.39 -1.99 -4.18
CA PHE A 176 4.94 -2.20 -4.18
C PHE A 176 4.16 -1.03 -4.81
N VAL A 177 4.54 0.22 -4.51
CA VAL A 177 3.85 1.40 -5.07
C VAL A 177 4.21 1.57 -6.54
N ILE A 178 5.49 1.41 -6.90
CA ILE A 178 5.94 1.49 -8.29
C ILE A 178 5.25 0.41 -9.14
N ALA A 179 5.14 -0.82 -8.61
CA ALA A 179 4.44 -1.91 -9.27
C ALA A 179 2.97 -1.58 -9.52
N SER A 180 2.27 -0.97 -8.55
CA SER A 180 0.88 -0.53 -8.73
C SER A 180 0.72 0.47 -9.88
N PHE A 181 1.67 1.40 -10.02
CA PHE A 181 1.69 2.35 -11.12
C PHE A 181 1.96 1.64 -12.46
N SER A 182 2.93 0.73 -12.49
CA SER A 182 3.25 -0.05 -13.71
C SER A 182 2.07 -0.89 -14.19
N ILE A 183 1.32 -1.53 -13.28
CA ILE A 183 0.11 -2.29 -13.64
C ILE A 183 -0.94 -1.37 -14.25
N LEU A 184 -1.19 -0.19 -13.66
CA LEU A 184 -2.17 0.77 -14.19
C LEU A 184 -1.79 1.27 -15.59
N VAL A 185 -0.53 1.64 -15.80
CA VAL A 185 -0.05 2.10 -17.11
C VAL A 185 -0.12 0.99 -18.14
N ALA A 186 0.33 -0.23 -17.80
CA ALA A 186 0.29 -1.36 -18.72
C ALA A 186 -1.17 -1.74 -19.07
N ALA A 187 -2.09 -1.71 -18.11
CA ALA A 187 -3.50 -1.97 -18.33
C ALA A 187 -4.16 -0.92 -19.25
N ASP A 188 -3.91 0.39 -19.05
CA ASP A 188 -4.45 1.44 -19.95
C ASP A 188 -3.91 1.28 -21.38
N LEU A 189 -2.60 1.00 -21.51
CA LEU A 189 -1.96 0.86 -22.81
C LEU A 189 -2.45 -0.37 -23.59
N LEU A 190 -2.67 -1.49 -22.89
CA LEU A 190 -3.14 -2.74 -23.50
C LEU A 190 -4.65 -2.73 -23.76
N GLY A 191 -5.45 -2.34 -22.76
CA GLY A 191 -6.89 -2.51 -22.81
C GLY A 191 -7.63 -1.32 -23.40
N GLN A 192 -7.06 -0.12 -23.30
CA GLN A 192 -7.68 1.12 -23.76
C GLN A 192 -9.16 1.29 -23.32
N SER A 193 -9.50 0.77 -22.14
CA SER A 193 -10.87 0.70 -21.65
C SER A 193 -10.96 1.34 -20.27
N LEU A 194 -11.86 2.31 -20.12
CA LEU A 194 -12.08 2.97 -18.85
C LEU A 194 -12.52 1.98 -17.76
N LEU A 195 -13.30 0.96 -18.14
CA LEU A 195 -13.78 -0.06 -17.20
C LEU A 195 -12.61 -0.88 -16.63
N LEU A 196 -11.66 -1.27 -17.49
CA LEU A 196 -10.45 -1.96 -17.06
C LEU A 196 -9.61 -1.06 -16.14
N ASP A 197 -9.42 0.21 -16.50
CA ASP A 197 -8.62 1.14 -15.71
C ASP A 197 -9.22 1.36 -14.31
N VAL A 198 -10.55 1.53 -14.23
CA VAL A 198 -11.28 1.67 -12.96
C VAL A 198 -11.21 0.38 -12.15
N TYR A 199 -11.32 -0.78 -12.80
CA TYR A 199 -11.14 -2.09 -12.15
C TYR A 199 -9.75 -2.23 -11.53
N VAL A 200 -8.70 -1.94 -12.30
CA VAL A 200 -7.30 -1.99 -11.85
C VAL A 200 -7.07 -1.00 -10.73
N LEU A 201 -7.58 0.23 -10.83
CA LEU A 201 -7.49 1.22 -9.77
C LEU A 201 -8.17 0.75 -8.48
N GLY A 202 -9.36 0.15 -8.59
CA GLY A 202 -10.07 -0.46 -7.47
C GLY A 202 -9.26 -1.59 -6.83
N LEU A 203 -8.63 -2.43 -7.64
CA LEU A 203 -7.76 -3.52 -7.19
C LEU A 203 -6.51 -2.99 -6.47
N ILE A 204 -5.90 -1.90 -6.95
CA ILE A 204 -4.78 -1.21 -6.28
C ILE A 204 -5.21 -0.70 -4.91
N VAL A 205 -6.36 -0.04 -4.80
CA VAL A 205 -6.91 0.43 -3.52
C VAL A 205 -7.19 -0.74 -2.57
N PHE A 206 -7.76 -1.83 -3.08
CA PHE A 206 -8.00 -3.04 -2.31
C PHE A 206 -6.68 -3.66 -1.79
N LEU A 207 -5.65 -3.75 -2.63
CA LEU A 207 -4.32 -4.26 -2.26
C LEU A 207 -3.64 -3.37 -1.22
N LEU A 208 -3.77 -2.04 -1.34
CA LEU A 208 -3.30 -1.09 -0.33
C LEU A 208 -3.98 -1.33 1.01
N TRP A 209 -5.31 -1.50 1.00
CA TRP A 209 -6.08 -1.80 2.21
C TRP A 209 -5.68 -3.14 2.85
N LEU A 210 -5.59 -4.21 2.05
CA LEU A 210 -5.13 -5.53 2.50
C LEU A 210 -3.72 -5.44 3.12
N ARG A 211 -2.82 -4.68 2.50
CA ARG A 211 -1.47 -4.47 3.02
C ARG A 211 -1.48 -3.77 4.37
N ILE A 212 -2.33 -2.76 4.57
CA ILE A 212 -2.49 -2.09 5.86
C ILE A 212 -2.98 -3.11 6.91
N LEU A 213 -3.97 -3.93 6.58
CA LEU A 213 -4.47 -4.99 7.48
C LEU A 213 -3.38 -6.01 7.85
N LEU A 214 -2.58 -6.47 6.88
CA LEU A 214 -1.46 -7.37 7.12
C LEU A 214 -0.40 -6.73 8.02
N SER A 215 -0.10 -5.45 7.80
CA SER A 215 0.82 -4.69 8.64
C SER A 215 0.31 -4.53 10.07
N GLU A 216 -0.97 -4.19 10.25
CA GLU A 216 -1.60 -4.10 11.57
C GLU A 216 -1.64 -5.44 12.30
N TRP A 217 -1.99 -6.52 11.60
CA TRP A 217 -2.01 -7.87 12.16
C TRP A 217 -0.62 -8.28 12.66
N HIS A 218 0.42 -8.02 11.85
CA HIS A 218 1.80 -8.32 12.23
C HIS A 218 2.28 -7.45 13.40
N ASN A 219 2.00 -6.15 13.38
CA ASN A 219 2.37 -5.24 14.46
C ASN A 219 1.66 -5.61 15.77
N LYS A 220 0.38 -5.99 15.73
CA LYS A 220 -0.36 -6.49 16.91
C LYS A 220 0.25 -7.78 17.46
N ARG A 221 0.64 -8.72 16.60
CA ARG A 221 1.33 -9.97 17.01
C ARG A 221 2.65 -9.69 17.71
N ILE A 222 3.47 -8.77 17.17
CA ILE A 222 4.73 -8.35 17.83
C ILE A 222 4.43 -7.68 19.17
N CYS A 223 3.42 -6.80 19.19
CA CYS A 223 3.05 -6.04 20.38
C CYS A 223 2.59 -6.94 21.54
N LEU A 224 1.76 -7.96 21.27
CA LEU A 224 1.35 -8.96 22.28
C LEU A 224 2.55 -9.70 22.88
N VAL A 225 3.61 -9.90 22.09
CA VAL A 225 4.84 -10.55 22.56
C VAL A 225 5.74 -9.59 23.35
N CYS A 226 5.69 -8.28 23.10
CA CYS A 226 6.43 -7.26 23.87
C CYS A 226 5.69 -6.84 25.16
N GLY A 227 4.47 -7.31 25.40
CA GLY A 227 3.73 -7.08 26.66
C GLY A 227 3.11 -5.69 26.83
N ASP A 228 3.39 -4.73 25.93
CA ASP A 228 2.93 -3.35 26.08
C ASP A 228 2.37 -2.78 24.77
N CYS A 229 1.04 -2.61 24.73
CA CYS A 229 0.29 -2.12 23.59
C CYS A 229 -0.55 -0.90 23.96
N GLY A 230 0.05 0.29 23.82
CA GLY A 230 -0.65 1.58 23.90
C GLY A 230 -1.71 1.76 22.83
#